data_AF-A0A245ZKY3-F1
#
_entry.id   AF-A0A245ZKY3-F1
#
_cell.length_a   1.000
_cell.length_b   1.000
_cell.length_c   1.000
_cell.angle_alpha   90.00
_cell.angle_beta   90.00
_cell.angle_gamma   90.00
#
_symmetry.space_group_name_H-M   'P 1'
#
loop_
_entity.id
_entity.type
_entity.pdbx_description
1 polymer ?
#
loop_
_entity_poly.entity_id
_entity_poly.type
_entity_poly.pdbx_seq_one_letter_code
_entity_poly.pdbx_strand_id
1 'polypeptide(L)'
;MTTTFTMDNAALKMRLRDLKVPIGPRPVVYIDLPVHLNVGDLLINAGAEQLFHDLGMTVDLRLTLFDADRLASAIRPEHVIVLHGGGNFGDIWPRHQMLRERFIARFPNNRIIVFPQSVHYNDAKAAEAAGAVLRQHRDLHVFVRDHESRDYLRDTMAIDAELMPDTAHQLFGTLPQGAAARDGRLLFLRRDKEASDVTGGGHIDWDDLVTTADKAICGLARAAFRGSINPTTQALICKGWYARRDDLIARSSRYFDRYALVETSRLHGAILAQLLGVPVVPRDNYYGKIHRYMNAWQPEALAAK
;
A
#
# COMPACT_ATOMS: atom_id res chain seq x y z
N MET A 1 26.23 -11.40 14.98
CA MET A 1 24.89 -11.07 15.53
C MET A 1 24.00 -10.66 14.36
N THR A 2 22.85 -11.29 14.18
CA THR A 2 21.90 -10.90 13.12
C THR A 2 21.08 -9.72 13.64
N THR A 3 21.21 -8.55 13.02
CA THR A 3 20.47 -7.35 13.44
C THR A 3 18.98 -7.53 13.17
N THR A 4 18.21 -7.60 14.24
CA THR A 4 16.75 -7.59 14.20
C THR A 4 16.24 -6.17 14.39
N PHE A 5 15.20 -5.79 13.66
CA PHE A 5 14.61 -4.46 13.74
C PHE A 5 13.22 -4.54 14.36
N THR A 6 12.86 -3.50 15.13
CA THR A 6 11.52 -3.31 15.70
C THR A 6 11.11 -1.86 15.55
N MET A 7 9.94 -1.64 14.95
CA MET A 7 9.37 -0.32 14.71
C MET A 7 8.48 0.13 15.84
N ASP A 8 8.54 1.42 16.17
CA ASP A 8 7.52 2.06 17.02
C ASP A 8 6.24 2.28 16.21
N ASN A 9 5.47 1.20 16.07
CA ASN A 9 4.20 1.20 15.35
C ASN A 9 3.17 2.14 15.98
N ALA A 10 3.25 2.41 17.28
CA ALA A 10 2.38 3.37 17.94
C ALA A 10 2.69 4.79 17.45
N ALA A 11 3.96 5.16 17.40
CA ALA A 11 4.40 6.44 16.84
C ALA A 11 4.05 6.57 15.35
N LEU A 12 4.22 5.50 14.54
CA LEU A 12 3.86 5.53 13.12
C LEU A 12 2.35 5.69 12.91
N LYS A 13 1.53 4.99 13.69
CA LYS A 13 0.07 5.15 13.69
C LYS A 13 -0.36 6.56 14.12
N MET A 14 0.33 7.16 15.08
CA MET A 14 0.09 8.54 15.49
C MET A 14 0.46 9.53 14.36
N ARG A 15 1.62 9.35 13.71
CA ARG A 15 2.02 10.17 12.54
C ARG A 15 1.02 10.09 11.38
N LEU A 16 0.43 8.93 11.13
CA LEU A 16 -0.64 8.77 10.13
C LEU A 16 -1.89 9.60 10.47
N ARG A 17 -2.21 9.75 11.77
CA ARG A 17 -3.35 10.56 12.23
C ARG A 17 -3.00 12.05 12.27
N ASP A 18 -1.74 12.38 12.52
CA ASP A 18 -1.20 13.74 12.57
C ASP A 18 -0.95 14.37 11.20
N LEU A 19 -1.42 13.73 10.11
CA LEU A 19 -1.43 14.34 8.78
C LEU A 19 -2.21 15.65 8.85
N LYS A 20 -1.46 16.74 8.97
CA LYS A 20 -1.96 18.10 9.04
C LYS A 20 -2.69 18.39 7.74
N VAL A 21 -4.00 18.12 7.74
CA VAL A 21 -5.00 18.88 7.02
C VAL A 21 -4.76 18.97 5.50
N PRO A 22 -4.98 17.87 4.74
CA PRO A 22 -5.52 18.06 3.41
C PRO A 22 -6.96 17.53 3.26
N ILE A 23 -7.36 16.46 3.94
CA ILE A 23 -8.67 15.85 3.61
C ILE A 23 -9.84 16.66 4.20
N GLY A 24 -9.73 17.08 5.47
CA GLY A 24 -10.83 17.78 6.17
C GLY A 24 -12.08 16.89 6.30
N PRO A 25 -13.25 17.44 6.70
CA PRO A 25 -14.49 16.68 6.88
C PRO A 25 -15.18 16.33 5.54
N ARG A 26 -14.48 16.45 4.41
CA ARG A 26 -15.07 16.27 3.09
C ARG A 26 -15.23 14.78 2.76
N PRO A 27 -16.28 14.39 2.00
CA PRO A 27 -16.43 13.01 1.58
C PRO A 27 -15.29 12.57 0.65
N VAL A 28 -14.84 11.35 0.83
CA VAL A 28 -13.72 10.76 0.10
C VAL A 28 -14.20 9.88 -1.05
N VAL A 29 -13.50 9.99 -2.18
CA VAL A 29 -13.51 9.00 -3.24
C VAL A 29 -12.16 8.28 -3.23
N TYR A 30 -12.15 7.02 -2.82
CA TYR A 30 -10.93 6.22 -2.73
C TYR A 30 -10.74 5.38 -3.97
N ILE A 31 -9.65 5.58 -4.72
CA ILE A 31 -9.44 5.03 -6.06
C ILE A 31 -8.20 4.14 -6.10
N ASP A 32 -8.24 3.18 -7.02
CA ASP A 32 -7.19 2.19 -7.28
C ASP A 32 -7.10 1.11 -6.21
N LEU A 33 -8.26 0.64 -5.73
CA LEU A 33 -8.30 -0.44 -4.75
C LEU A 33 -7.67 -1.73 -5.30
N PRO A 34 -6.85 -2.43 -4.51
CA PRO A 34 -6.21 -3.66 -4.93
C PRO A 34 -7.24 -4.80 -5.01
N VAL A 35 -7.45 -5.32 -6.22
CA VAL A 35 -8.25 -6.54 -6.46
C VAL A 35 -7.33 -7.66 -6.97
N HIS A 36 -6.45 -8.10 -6.10
CA HIS A 36 -5.48 -9.17 -6.31
C HIS A 36 -5.06 -9.79 -4.98
N LEU A 37 -4.15 -10.76 -5.04
CA LEU A 37 -3.82 -11.63 -3.90
C LEU A 37 -2.51 -11.28 -3.19
N ASN A 38 -1.79 -10.24 -3.62
CA ASN A 38 -0.67 -9.68 -2.84
C ASN A 38 -1.19 -9.08 -1.54
N VAL A 39 -0.98 -9.80 -0.42
CA VAL A 39 -1.45 -9.41 0.91
C VAL A 39 -0.84 -8.08 1.37
N GLY A 40 0.35 -7.71 0.87
CA GLY A 40 0.95 -6.43 1.19
C GLY A 40 0.08 -5.23 0.79
N ASP A 41 -0.44 -5.23 -0.43
CA ASP A 41 -1.32 -4.14 -0.88
C ASP A 41 -2.71 -4.24 -0.23
N LEU A 42 -3.15 -5.45 0.13
CA LEU A 42 -4.36 -5.64 0.94
C LEU A 42 -4.21 -5.00 2.34
N LEU A 43 -3.04 -5.11 2.96
CA LEU A 43 -2.71 -4.42 4.22
C LEU A 43 -2.72 -2.91 4.06
N ILE A 44 -2.13 -2.37 2.97
CA ILE A 44 -2.19 -0.93 2.66
C ILE A 44 -3.65 -0.47 2.58
N ASN A 45 -4.49 -1.23 1.87
CA ASN A 45 -5.90 -0.90 1.68
C ASN A 45 -6.69 -0.98 2.99
N ALA A 46 -6.51 -2.03 3.79
CA ALA A 46 -7.17 -2.14 5.09
C ALA A 46 -6.71 -1.03 6.06
N GLY A 47 -5.42 -0.69 6.04
CA GLY A 47 -4.87 0.40 6.85
C GLY A 47 -5.40 1.77 6.45
N ALA A 48 -5.56 2.03 5.15
CA ALA A 48 -6.20 3.23 4.64
C ALA A 48 -7.67 3.36 5.08
N GLU A 49 -8.44 2.27 4.98
CA GLU A 49 -9.84 2.24 5.46
C GLU A 49 -9.94 2.48 6.96
N GLN A 50 -9.04 1.87 7.75
CA GLN A 50 -8.96 2.13 9.20
C GLN A 50 -8.60 3.59 9.48
N LEU A 51 -7.76 4.21 8.64
CA LEU A 51 -7.36 5.61 8.81
C LEU A 51 -8.55 6.53 8.57
N PHE A 52 -9.31 6.30 7.50
CA PHE A 52 -10.55 7.06 7.24
C PHE A 52 -11.54 6.91 8.39
N HIS A 53 -11.73 5.69 8.89
CA HIS A 53 -12.60 5.43 10.04
C HIS A 53 -12.15 6.20 11.29
N ASP A 54 -10.88 6.11 11.65
CA ASP A 54 -10.35 6.72 12.87
C ASP A 54 -10.33 8.26 12.81
N LEU A 55 -10.28 8.83 11.60
CA LEU A 55 -10.41 10.27 11.36
C LEU A 55 -11.87 10.73 11.23
N GLY A 56 -12.85 9.83 11.39
CA GLY A 56 -14.28 10.17 11.30
C GLY A 56 -14.74 10.55 9.89
N MET A 57 -14.06 10.04 8.86
CA MET A 57 -14.28 10.44 7.48
C MET A 57 -15.31 9.54 6.77
N THR A 58 -16.13 10.15 5.93
CA THR A 58 -17.06 9.40 5.06
C THR A 58 -16.41 9.10 3.73
N VAL A 59 -16.42 7.83 3.32
CA VAL A 59 -15.93 7.37 2.01
C VAL A 59 -17.14 7.01 1.15
N ASP A 60 -17.51 7.92 0.25
CA ASP A 60 -18.69 7.82 -0.63
C ASP A 60 -18.49 6.79 -1.74
N LEU A 61 -17.28 6.74 -2.31
CA LEU A 61 -16.96 5.88 -3.45
C LEU A 61 -15.63 5.16 -3.24
N ARG A 62 -15.58 3.92 -3.72
CA ARG A 62 -14.44 3.00 -3.63
C ARG A 62 -14.19 2.41 -5.00
N LEU A 63 -13.28 2.97 -5.79
CA LEU A 63 -13.11 2.63 -7.19
C LEU A 63 -11.86 1.78 -7.43
N THR A 64 -11.95 0.83 -8.35
CA THR A 64 -10.86 -0.06 -8.76
C THR A 64 -10.34 0.33 -10.15
N LEU A 65 -9.20 -0.22 -10.55
CA LEU A 65 -8.71 -0.14 -11.93
C LEU A 65 -9.74 -0.65 -12.98
N PHE A 66 -10.74 -1.45 -12.60
CA PHE A 66 -11.69 -2.09 -13.51
C PHE A 66 -12.96 -1.29 -13.78
N ASP A 67 -13.30 -0.35 -12.90
CA ASP A 67 -14.57 0.39 -12.93
C ASP A 67 -14.40 1.90 -12.74
N ALA A 68 -13.21 2.39 -12.35
CA ALA A 68 -12.97 3.79 -12.07
C ALA A 68 -13.46 4.73 -13.18
N ASP A 69 -13.09 4.47 -14.44
CA ASP A 69 -13.51 5.35 -15.55
C ASP A 69 -15.02 5.39 -15.78
N ARG A 70 -15.66 4.23 -15.61
CA ARG A 70 -17.11 4.09 -15.82
C ARG A 70 -17.88 4.81 -14.74
N LEU A 71 -17.39 4.75 -13.49
CA LEU A 71 -18.04 5.33 -12.33
C LEU A 71 -17.53 6.74 -11.99
N ALA A 72 -16.60 7.27 -12.78
CA ALA A 72 -16.02 8.61 -12.59
C ALA A 72 -17.08 9.72 -12.61
N SER A 73 -18.22 9.54 -13.29
CA SER A 73 -19.32 10.51 -13.30
C SER A 73 -20.02 10.68 -11.95
N ALA A 74 -19.83 9.75 -11.00
CA ALA A 74 -20.34 9.87 -9.65
C ALA A 74 -19.49 10.78 -8.74
N ILE A 75 -18.32 11.22 -9.21
CA ILE A 75 -17.43 12.11 -8.47
C ILE A 75 -17.94 13.55 -8.59
N ARG A 76 -18.16 14.20 -7.44
CA ARG A 76 -18.72 15.55 -7.31
C ARG A 76 -17.64 16.57 -6.86
N PRO A 77 -17.82 17.87 -7.07
CA PRO A 77 -16.81 18.89 -6.75
C PRO A 77 -16.38 18.95 -5.28
N GLU A 78 -17.25 18.59 -4.35
CA GLU A 78 -16.98 18.57 -2.91
C GLU A 78 -16.09 17.39 -2.46
N HIS A 79 -15.93 16.38 -3.31
CA HIS A 79 -15.14 15.20 -2.97
C HIS A 79 -13.64 15.50 -2.92
N VAL A 80 -12.96 14.86 -1.96
CA VAL A 80 -11.51 14.66 -2.00
C VAL A 80 -11.23 13.31 -2.64
N ILE A 81 -10.42 13.31 -3.69
CA ILE A 81 -10.00 12.08 -4.34
C ILE A 81 -8.72 11.60 -3.66
N VAL A 82 -8.74 10.37 -3.16
CA VAL A 82 -7.57 9.72 -2.60
C VAL A 82 -7.18 8.57 -3.52
N LEU A 83 -5.94 8.57 -4.00
CA LEU A 83 -5.36 7.51 -4.81
C LEU A 83 -4.59 6.55 -3.89
N HIS A 84 -4.80 5.24 -4.06
CA HIS A 84 -4.17 4.19 -3.27
C HIS A 84 -2.63 4.33 -3.21
N GLY A 85 -2.06 3.91 -2.06
CA GLY A 85 -0.62 3.91 -1.81
C GLY A 85 0.07 2.66 -2.35
N GLY A 86 1.32 2.44 -1.93
CA GLY A 86 2.07 1.21 -2.23
C GLY A 86 3.29 1.42 -3.11
N GLY A 87 3.53 0.49 -4.05
CA GLY A 87 4.71 0.49 -4.91
C GLY A 87 4.36 0.51 -6.39
N ASN A 88 3.38 1.34 -6.78
CA ASN A 88 2.83 1.38 -8.13
C ASN A 88 2.94 2.77 -8.81
N PHE A 89 3.78 3.65 -8.27
CA PHE A 89 4.14 4.92 -8.90
C PHE A 89 5.41 4.73 -9.75
N GLY A 90 5.21 4.54 -11.05
CA GLY A 90 6.32 4.16 -11.93
C GLY A 90 5.91 3.51 -13.24
N ASP A 91 6.91 3.18 -14.06
CA ASP A 91 6.74 2.50 -15.35
C ASP A 91 6.67 0.96 -15.26
N ILE A 92 6.99 0.38 -14.10
CA ILE A 92 6.84 -1.07 -13.84
C ILE A 92 5.36 -1.49 -13.88
N TRP A 93 4.47 -0.61 -13.43
CA TRP A 93 3.03 -0.86 -13.26
C TRP A 93 2.19 0.14 -14.06
N PRO A 94 2.28 0.15 -15.40
CA PRO A 94 1.79 1.24 -16.24
C PRO A 94 0.29 1.47 -16.12
N ARG A 95 -0.52 0.42 -15.89
CA ARG A 95 -1.97 0.58 -15.75
C ARG A 95 -2.36 1.45 -14.55
N HIS A 96 -1.65 1.32 -13.42
CA HIS A 96 -1.88 2.10 -12.21
C HIS A 96 -1.40 3.55 -12.41
N GLN A 97 -0.22 3.72 -13.04
CA GLN A 97 0.31 5.02 -13.38
C GLN A 97 -0.61 5.80 -14.34
N MET A 98 -1.11 5.15 -15.40
CA MET A 98 -2.05 5.76 -16.35
C MET A 98 -3.39 6.10 -15.69
N LEU A 99 -3.88 5.30 -14.73
CA LEU A 99 -5.08 5.63 -13.96
C LEU A 99 -4.85 6.90 -13.13
N ARG A 100 -3.73 6.99 -12.41
CA ARG A 100 -3.34 8.15 -11.61
C ARG A 100 -3.29 9.42 -12.47
N GLU A 101 -2.51 9.42 -13.55
CA GLU A 101 -2.39 10.56 -14.47
C GLU A 101 -3.75 11.00 -15.02
N ARG A 102 -4.58 10.04 -15.45
CA ARG A 102 -5.91 10.32 -16.00
C ARG A 102 -6.84 10.95 -14.98
N PHE A 103 -6.87 10.46 -13.74
CA PHE A 103 -7.73 11.03 -12.70
C PHE A 103 -7.23 12.41 -12.25
N ILE A 104 -5.92 12.60 -12.19
CA ILE A 104 -5.34 13.92 -11.91
C ILE A 104 -5.72 14.93 -13.01
N ALA A 105 -5.58 14.57 -14.29
CA ALA A 105 -5.97 15.45 -15.38
C ALA A 105 -7.49 15.69 -15.47
N ARG A 106 -8.31 14.68 -15.14
CA ARG A 106 -9.77 14.74 -15.30
C ARG A 106 -10.49 15.56 -14.23
N PHE A 107 -9.92 15.69 -13.03
CA PHE A 107 -10.56 16.34 -11.89
C PHE A 107 -9.77 17.55 -11.36
N PRO A 108 -9.49 18.57 -12.20
CA PRO A 108 -8.57 19.67 -11.86
C PRO A 108 -9.03 20.58 -10.71
N ASN A 109 -10.31 20.50 -10.34
CA ASN A 109 -10.94 21.31 -9.28
C ASN A 109 -11.17 20.51 -7.99
N ASN A 110 -10.96 19.20 -7.99
CA ASN A 110 -11.03 18.40 -6.78
C ASN A 110 -9.67 18.41 -6.10
N ARG A 111 -9.65 18.36 -4.76
CA ARG A 111 -8.41 18.02 -4.07
C ARG A 111 -8.04 16.59 -4.40
N ILE A 112 -6.78 16.35 -4.77
CA ILE A 112 -6.28 15.00 -5.03
C ILE A 112 -5.12 14.71 -4.08
N ILE A 113 -5.17 13.55 -3.44
CA ILE A 113 -4.13 13.07 -2.54
C ILE A 113 -3.65 11.71 -3.04
N VAL A 114 -2.34 11.59 -3.25
CA VAL A 114 -1.69 10.30 -3.50
C VAL A 114 -1.19 9.78 -2.16
N PHE A 115 -1.78 8.69 -1.67
CA PHE A 115 -1.28 8.03 -0.47
C PHE A 115 0.15 7.49 -0.65
N PRO A 116 0.87 7.18 0.44
CA PRO A 116 2.30 6.97 0.43
C PRO A 116 2.77 5.95 -0.60
N GLN A 117 3.59 6.41 -1.54
CA GLN A 117 4.16 5.59 -2.61
C GLN A 117 5.66 5.37 -2.42
N SER A 118 6.16 4.23 -2.89
CA SER A 118 7.53 4.12 -3.38
C SER A 118 7.53 4.38 -4.88
N VAL A 119 8.44 5.24 -5.33
CA VAL A 119 8.51 5.73 -6.72
C VAL A 119 9.68 5.08 -7.44
N HIS A 120 9.44 4.58 -8.66
CA HIS A 120 10.50 4.02 -9.49
C HIS A 120 10.17 4.12 -10.98
N TYR A 121 11.03 4.76 -11.76
CA TYR A 121 11.01 4.69 -13.22
C TYR A 121 12.34 4.16 -13.74
N ASN A 122 12.27 3.29 -14.74
CA ASN A 122 13.43 2.87 -15.53
C ASN A 122 13.71 3.85 -16.67
N ASP A 123 12.69 4.53 -17.20
CA ASP A 123 12.82 5.55 -18.23
C ASP A 123 12.58 6.96 -17.66
N ALA A 124 13.64 7.78 -17.64
CA ALA A 124 13.57 9.17 -17.19
C ALA A 124 12.64 10.04 -18.06
N LYS A 125 12.45 9.71 -19.35
CA LYS A 125 11.48 10.43 -20.20
C LYS A 125 10.04 10.14 -19.79
N ALA A 126 9.76 8.88 -19.41
CA ALA A 126 8.46 8.52 -18.87
C ALA A 126 8.20 9.21 -17.51
N ALA A 127 9.23 9.35 -16.68
CA ALA A 127 9.15 10.12 -15.44
C ALA A 127 8.82 11.60 -15.70
N GLU A 128 9.56 12.26 -16.61
CA GLU A 128 9.29 13.67 -16.94
C GLU A 128 7.89 13.87 -17.55
N ALA A 129 7.46 12.97 -18.44
CA ALA A 129 6.12 13.02 -19.03
C ALA A 129 5.02 12.93 -17.98
N ALA A 130 5.16 12.00 -17.01
CA ALA A 130 4.24 11.90 -15.89
C ALA A 130 4.29 13.17 -15.00
N GLY A 131 5.48 13.70 -14.74
CA GLY A 131 5.69 14.93 -13.97
C GLY A 131 4.97 16.12 -14.60
N ALA A 132 5.06 16.25 -15.93
CA ALA A 132 4.38 17.30 -16.68
C ALA A 132 2.85 17.26 -16.54
N VAL A 133 2.24 16.07 -16.45
CA VAL A 133 0.80 15.92 -16.18
C VAL A 133 0.47 16.30 -14.74
N LEU A 134 1.23 15.77 -13.78
CA LEU A 134 0.96 15.98 -12.35
C LEU A 134 1.10 17.46 -11.94
N ARG A 135 2.11 18.16 -12.48
CA ARG A 135 2.36 19.59 -12.20
C ARG A 135 1.24 20.53 -12.65
N GLN A 136 0.34 20.09 -13.53
CA GLN A 136 -0.79 20.91 -13.97
C GLN A 136 -1.90 21.02 -12.91
N HIS A 137 -1.91 20.12 -11.93
CA HIS A 137 -2.95 20.07 -10.92
C HIS A 137 -2.65 21.02 -9.75
N ARG A 138 -3.59 21.92 -9.45
CA ARG A 138 -3.36 23.02 -8.49
C ARG A 138 -3.47 22.62 -7.02
N ASP A 139 -4.20 21.55 -6.73
CA ASP A 139 -4.47 21.06 -5.35
C ASP A 139 -4.12 19.56 -5.26
N LEU A 140 -2.89 19.23 -5.68
CA LEU A 140 -2.34 17.88 -5.64
C LEU A 140 -1.39 17.75 -4.44
N HIS A 141 -1.65 16.77 -3.57
CA HIS A 141 -0.78 16.42 -2.46
C HIS A 141 -0.23 15.01 -2.68
N VAL A 142 1.10 14.89 -2.76
CA VAL A 142 1.76 13.59 -2.98
C VAL A 142 2.47 13.18 -1.71
N PHE A 143 2.16 11.97 -1.24
CA PHE A 143 2.89 11.35 -0.14
C PHE A 143 3.78 10.22 -0.66
N VAL A 144 4.96 10.12 -0.07
CA VAL A 144 5.91 9.03 -0.30
C VAL A 144 6.36 8.45 1.03
N ARG A 145 6.76 7.18 0.99
CA ARG A 145 7.08 6.42 2.22
C ARG A 145 8.57 6.22 2.47
N ASP A 146 9.43 6.80 1.64
CA ASP A 146 10.89 6.75 1.76
C ASP A 146 11.54 8.02 1.16
N HIS A 147 12.74 8.36 1.64
CA HIS A 147 13.46 9.58 1.26
C HIS A 147 13.86 9.57 -0.21
N GLU A 148 14.28 8.42 -0.73
CA GLU A 148 14.71 8.25 -2.11
C GLU A 148 13.56 8.52 -3.08
N SER A 149 12.34 8.08 -2.77
CA SER A 149 11.15 8.38 -3.57
C SER A 149 10.82 9.88 -3.56
N ARG A 150 10.98 10.56 -2.42
CA ARG A 150 10.77 12.01 -2.32
C ARG A 150 11.78 12.76 -3.18
N ASP A 151 13.04 12.41 -3.01
CA ASP A 151 14.15 13.06 -3.70
C ASP A 151 14.04 12.80 -5.21
N TYR A 152 13.65 11.59 -5.62
CA TYR A 152 13.37 11.26 -7.03
C TYR A 152 12.25 12.13 -7.63
N LEU A 153 11.12 12.27 -6.92
CA LEU A 153 10.01 13.12 -7.39
C LEU A 153 10.43 14.58 -7.55
N ARG A 154 11.15 15.12 -6.56
CA ARG A 154 11.65 16.50 -6.60
C ARG A 154 12.65 16.70 -7.74
N ASP A 155 13.66 15.85 -7.81
CA ASP A 155 14.82 16.06 -8.68
C ASP A 155 14.56 15.67 -10.14
N THR A 156 13.66 14.71 -10.39
CA THR A 156 13.38 14.19 -11.75
C THR A 156 12.04 14.65 -12.30
N MET A 157 11.01 14.82 -11.46
CA MET A 157 9.65 15.12 -11.92
C MET A 157 9.20 16.54 -11.54
N ALA A 158 10.02 17.27 -10.77
CA ALA A 158 9.68 18.56 -10.19
C ALA A 158 8.32 18.53 -9.43
N ILE A 159 8.08 17.44 -8.70
CA ILE A 159 6.90 17.25 -7.86
C ILE A 159 7.32 17.30 -6.40
N ASP A 160 6.71 18.21 -5.64
CA ASP A 160 6.85 18.22 -4.20
C ASP A 160 6.08 17.06 -3.58
N ALA A 161 6.73 16.38 -2.63
CA ALA A 161 6.13 15.27 -1.90
C ALA A 161 6.50 15.30 -0.42
N GLU A 162 5.55 14.91 0.42
CA GLU A 162 5.71 14.81 1.86
C GLU A 162 5.94 13.35 2.28
N LEU A 163 6.70 13.15 3.35
CA LEU A 163 6.90 11.82 3.93
C LEU A 163 5.69 11.46 4.78
N MET A 164 5.15 10.27 4.55
CA MET A 164 4.10 9.69 5.38
C MET A 164 4.33 8.18 5.51
N PRO A 165 4.15 7.60 6.72
CA PRO A 165 4.32 6.16 6.91
C PRO A 165 3.38 5.37 6.01
N ASP A 166 3.70 4.10 5.77
CA ASP A 166 2.78 3.22 5.05
C ASP A 166 1.44 3.10 5.80
N THR A 167 0.32 3.19 5.09
CA THR A 167 -1.01 3.16 5.72
C THR A 167 -1.29 1.85 6.45
N ALA A 168 -0.60 0.76 6.13
CA ALA A 168 -0.70 -0.50 6.87
C ALA A 168 -0.41 -0.34 8.38
N HIS A 169 0.39 0.65 8.80
CA HIS A 169 0.65 0.91 10.22
C HIS A 169 -0.60 1.29 11.02
N GLN A 170 -1.67 1.75 10.36
CA GLN A 170 -2.94 2.02 11.04
C GLN A 170 -3.57 0.76 11.66
N LEU A 171 -3.23 -0.43 11.14
CA LEU A 171 -3.68 -1.73 11.65
C LEU A 171 -2.99 -2.14 12.97
N PHE A 172 -2.09 -1.32 13.52
CA PHE A 172 -1.45 -1.63 14.79
C PHE A 172 -2.50 -1.77 15.91
N GLY A 173 -2.48 -2.93 16.56
CA GLY A 173 -3.44 -3.32 17.60
C GLY A 173 -4.75 -3.91 17.10
N THR A 174 -4.96 -4.09 15.78
CA THR A 174 -6.22 -4.62 15.23
C THR A 174 -6.11 -6.03 14.66
N LEU A 175 -4.89 -6.51 14.37
CA LEU A 175 -4.67 -7.81 13.75
C LEU A 175 -4.78 -8.95 14.77
N PRO A 176 -5.31 -10.12 14.36
CA PRO A 176 -5.40 -11.27 15.25
C PRO A 176 -4.00 -11.78 15.60
N GLN A 177 -3.76 -11.98 16.90
CA GLN A 177 -2.60 -12.66 17.45
C GLN A 177 -3.06 -13.95 18.14
N GLY A 178 -2.24 -14.99 18.02
CA GLY A 178 -2.41 -16.27 18.69
C GLY A 178 -1.93 -16.21 20.14
N ALA A 179 -2.50 -17.09 20.96
CA ALA A 179 -2.09 -17.25 22.36
C ALA A 179 -0.90 -18.22 22.53
N ALA A 180 -0.52 -18.95 21.47
CA ALA A 180 0.53 -19.96 21.53
C ALA A 180 1.92 -19.32 21.53
N ALA A 181 2.89 -20.01 22.15
CA ALA A 181 4.28 -19.61 22.07
C ALA A 181 4.77 -19.67 20.62
N ARG A 182 5.47 -18.61 20.21
CA ARG A 182 6.11 -18.51 18.90
C ARG A 182 7.35 -19.39 18.85
N ASP A 183 7.57 -20.09 17.75
CA ASP A 183 8.76 -20.93 17.56
C ASP A 183 9.31 -20.85 16.12
N GLY A 184 10.61 -21.06 15.98
CA GLY A 184 11.28 -21.10 14.69
C GLY A 184 11.38 -19.77 13.95
N ARG A 185 11.86 -19.86 12.71
CA ARG A 185 12.12 -18.73 11.81
C ARG A 185 11.32 -18.89 10.53
N LEU A 186 10.62 -17.83 10.12
CA LEU A 186 10.00 -17.75 8.80
C LEU A 186 10.96 -17.11 7.80
N LEU A 187 11.22 -17.80 6.68
CA LEU A 187 11.89 -17.24 5.51
C LEU A 187 10.85 -16.77 4.49
N PHE A 188 10.51 -15.48 4.49
CA PHE A 188 9.46 -14.90 3.65
C PHE A 188 10.04 -14.08 2.49
N LEU A 189 10.29 -14.72 1.35
CA LEU A 189 11.09 -14.13 0.26
C LEU A 189 10.28 -14.03 -1.04
N ARG A 190 10.53 -12.96 -1.81
CA ARG A 190 9.90 -12.72 -3.12
C ARG A 190 10.29 -13.79 -4.15
N ARG A 191 9.34 -14.17 -5.00
CA ARG A 191 9.57 -14.98 -6.22
C ARG A 191 9.19 -14.30 -7.53
N ASP A 192 8.76 -13.04 -7.48
CA ASP A 192 8.26 -12.28 -8.64
C ASP A 192 9.36 -11.47 -9.34
N LYS A 193 8.97 -10.56 -10.24
CA LYS A 193 9.87 -9.70 -11.04
C LYS A 193 10.83 -8.84 -10.22
N GLU A 194 10.64 -8.74 -8.91
CA GLU A 194 11.51 -8.00 -8.00
C GLU A 194 12.31 -8.92 -7.06
N ALA A 195 12.32 -10.23 -7.32
CA ALA A 195 13.14 -11.19 -6.60
C ALA A 195 14.63 -10.95 -6.84
N SER A 196 15.45 -11.18 -5.81
CA SER A 196 16.91 -11.30 -5.91
C SER A 196 17.31 -12.76 -6.07
N ASP A 197 18.51 -13.02 -6.59
CA ASP A 197 19.10 -14.37 -6.73
C ASP A 197 19.37 -15.02 -5.36
N VAL A 198 18.32 -15.47 -4.67
CA VAL A 198 18.45 -16.23 -3.41
C VAL A 198 18.37 -17.71 -3.72
N THR A 199 19.48 -18.40 -3.49
CA THR A 199 19.61 -19.85 -3.59
C THR A 199 19.28 -20.49 -2.24
N GLY A 200 18.24 -21.32 -2.19
CA GLY A 200 17.85 -22.08 -0.98
C GLY A 200 16.37 -22.47 -0.97
N GLY A 201 16.08 -23.73 -0.66
CA GLY A 201 14.72 -24.26 -0.53
C GLY A 201 14.01 -23.83 0.76
N GLY A 202 12.68 -23.94 0.81
CA GLY A 202 11.89 -23.72 2.03
C GLY A 202 11.47 -22.26 2.32
N HIS A 203 11.71 -21.33 1.40
CA HIS A 203 11.18 -19.97 1.51
C HIS A 203 9.71 -19.91 1.07
N ILE A 204 8.93 -19.03 1.70
CA ILE A 204 7.49 -18.84 1.47
C ILE A 204 7.23 -17.44 0.92
N ASP A 205 6.23 -17.29 0.07
CA ASP A 205 5.75 -16.01 -0.46
C ASP A 205 4.21 -15.90 -0.32
N TRP A 206 3.63 -14.76 -0.67
CA TRP A 206 2.17 -14.56 -0.58
C TRP A 206 1.38 -15.62 -1.34
N ASP A 207 1.88 -16.05 -2.50
CA ASP A 207 1.23 -17.05 -3.35
C ASP A 207 1.10 -18.44 -2.70
N ASP A 208 1.91 -18.74 -1.68
CA ASP A 208 1.80 -20.00 -0.92
C ASP A 208 0.75 -19.90 0.20
N LEU A 209 0.39 -18.68 0.61
CA LEU A 209 -0.64 -18.44 1.64
C LEU A 209 -2.05 -18.34 1.05
N VAL A 210 -2.16 -18.35 -0.29
CA VAL A 210 -3.42 -18.29 -1.02
C VAL A 210 -3.80 -19.62 -1.65
N THR A 211 -5.09 -19.94 -1.55
CA THR A 211 -5.67 -21.18 -2.06
C THR A 211 -6.14 -21.06 -3.51
N THR A 212 -6.44 -22.18 -4.17
CA THR A 212 -7.10 -22.16 -5.50
C THR A 212 -8.45 -21.45 -5.44
N ALA A 213 -9.19 -21.60 -4.32
CA ALA A 213 -10.44 -20.88 -4.11
C ALA A 213 -10.23 -19.35 -4.01
N ASP A 214 -9.15 -18.89 -3.37
CA ASP A 214 -8.75 -17.47 -3.37
C ASP A 214 -8.58 -16.93 -4.80
N LYS A 215 -7.87 -17.68 -5.65
CA LYS A 215 -7.62 -17.33 -7.06
C LYS A 215 -8.93 -17.26 -7.85
N ALA A 216 -9.82 -18.23 -7.68
CA ALA A 216 -11.13 -18.25 -8.32
C ALA A 216 -12.01 -17.07 -7.88
N ILE A 217 -12.11 -16.81 -6.57
CA ILE A 217 -12.87 -15.69 -6.01
C ILE A 217 -12.32 -14.34 -6.50
N CYS A 218 -10.99 -14.19 -6.54
CA CYS A 218 -10.37 -13.00 -7.09
C CYS A 218 -10.70 -12.80 -8.57
N GLY A 219 -10.72 -13.87 -9.36
CA GLY A 219 -11.14 -13.84 -10.77
C GLY A 219 -12.59 -13.37 -10.93
N LEU A 220 -13.50 -13.92 -10.12
CA LEU A 220 -14.91 -13.53 -10.08
C LEU A 220 -15.10 -12.08 -9.63
N ALA A 221 -14.40 -11.64 -8.58
CA ALA A 221 -14.45 -10.25 -8.11
C ALA A 221 -14.01 -9.28 -9.21
N ARG A 222 -12.91 -9.57 -9.91
CA ARG A 222 -12.46 -8.76 -11.07
C ARG A 222 -13.50 -8.71 -12.19
N ALA A 223 -14.17 -9.83 -12.48
CA ALA A 223 -15.25 -9.87 -13.46
C ALA A 223 -16.46 -9.03 -13.02
N ALA A 224 -16.84 -9.13 -11.74
CA ALA A 224 -17.92 -8.36 -11.15
C ALA A 224 -17.63 -6.85 -11.19
N PHE A 225 -16.43 -6.40 -10.79
CA PHE A 225 -16.05 -4.99 -10.89
C PHE A 225 -16.05 -4.51 -12.35
N ARG A 226 -15.51 -5.30 -13.30
CA ARG A 226 -15.60 -4.98 -14.73
C ARG A 226 -17.03 -4.85 -15.23
N GLY A 227 -17.99 -5.57 -14.66
CA GLY A 227 -19.42 -5.49 -15.00
C GLY A 227 -20.23 -4.50 -14.16
N SER A 228 -19.63 -3.84 -13.16
CA SER A 228 -20.36 -2.92 -12.29
C SER A 228 -20.77 -1.66 -13.07
N ILE A 229 -22.06 -1.29 -13.00
CA ILE A 229 -22.63 -0.20 -13.81
C ILE A 229 -23.00 1.06 -13.00
N ASN A 230 -23.16 0.93 -11.68
CA ASN A 230 -23.52 2.04 -10.80
C ASN A 230 -22.83 1.89 -9.43
N PRO A 231 -22.68 2.99 -8.67
CA PRO A 231 -22.02 2.98 -7.36
C PRO A 231 -22.64 2.02 -6.33
N THR A 232 -23.96 1.85 -6.33
CA THR A 232 -24.66 0.99 -5.35
C THR A 232 -24.31 -0.48 -5.54
N THR A 233 -24.40 -0.98 -6.77
CA THR A 233 -24.00 -2.36 -7.11
C THR A 233 -22.51 -2.56 -6.85
N GLN A 234 -21.69 -1.55 -7.18
CA GLN A 234 -20.26 -1.59 -6.96
C GLN A 234 -19.90 -1.69 -5.47
N ALA A 235 -20.60 -0.95 -4.61
CA ALA A 235 -20.40 -0.99 -3.16
C ALA A 235 -20.70 -2.39 -2.57
N LEU A 236 -21.71 -3.10 -3.10
CA LEU A 236 -22.00 -4.48 -2.69
C LEU A 236 -20.87 -5.45 -3.07
N ILE A 237 -20.33 -5.33 -4.29
CA ILE A 237 -19.19 -6.12 -4.75
C ILE A 237 -17.96 -5.80 -3.88
N CYS A 238 -17.72 -4.52 -3.60
CA CYS A 238 -16.65 -4.06 -2.74
C CYS A 238 -16.75 -4.64 -1.32
N LYS A 239 -17.95 -4.66 -0.72
CA LYS A 239 -18.18 -5.29 0.58
C LYS A 239 -17.82 -6.78 0.59
N GLY A 240 -18.22 -7.52 -0.45
CA GLY A 240 -17.85 -8.93 -0.60
C GLY A 240 -16.34 -9.13 -0.77
N TRP A 241 -15.70 -8.27 -1.56
CA TRP A 241 -14.24 -8.28 -1.72
C TRP A 241 -13.51 -7.96 -0.41
N TYR A 242 -14.01 -7.00 0.37
CA TYR A 242 -13.40 -6.63 1.66
C TYR A 242 -13.48 -7.75 2.69
N ALA A 243 -14.60 -8.48 2.75
CA ALA A 243 -14.68 -9.68 3.58
C ALA A 243 -13.60 -10.71 3.20
N ARG A 244 -13.33 -10.88 1.90
CA ARG A 244 -12.26 -11.78 1.43
C ARG A 244 -10.86 -11.25 1.71
N ARG A 245 -10.65 -9.95 1.53
CA ARG A 245 -9.41 -9.23 1.89
C ARG A 245 -9.08 -9.45 3.37
N ASP A 246 -10.05 -9.23 4.24
CA ASP A 246 -9.87 -9.29 5.69
C ASP A 246 -9.60 -10.73 6.15
N ASP A 247 -10.25 -11.73 5.54
CA ASP A 247 -9.92 -13.15 5.76
C ASP A 247 -8.46 -13.47 5.36
N LEU A 248 -8.00 -13.00 4.19
CA LEU A 248 -6.63 -13.20 3.73
C LEU A 248 -5.60 -12.55 4.67
N ILE A 249 -5.86 -11.32 5.11
CA ILE A 249 -5.03 -10.61 6.08
C ILE A 249 -5.00 -11.39 7.40
N ALA A 250 -6.15 -11.82 7.90
CA ALA A 250 -6.24 -12.56 9.17
C ALA A 250 -5.54 -13.92 9.10
N ARG A 251 -5.68 -14.67 7.99
CA ARG A 251 -4.95 -15.93 7.76
C ARG A 251 -3.45 -15.71 7.70
N SER A 252 -3.00 -14.68 6.98
CA SER A 252 -1.58 -14.35 6.88
C SER A 252 -1.01 -13.90 8.23
N SER A 253 -1.77 -13.11 8.99
CA SER A 253 -1.40 -12.68 10.34
C SER A 253 -1.21 -13.88 11.26
N ARG A 254 -2.18 -14.80 11.31
CA ARG A 254 -2.06 -16.05 12.07
C ARG A 254 -0.90 -16.92 11.62
N TYR A 255 -0.58 -16.93 10.32
CA TYR A 255 0.56 -17.69 9.80
C TYR A 255 1.89 -17.13 10.32
N PHE A 256 2.08 -15.81 10.20
CA PHE A 256 3.28 -15.08 10.66
C PHE A 256 3.45 -15.19 12.17
N ASP A 257 2.35 -15.08 12.91
CA ASP A 257 2.35 -15.10 14.36
C ASP A 257 2.73 -16.46 14.98
N ARG A 258 2.93 -17.51 14.18
CA ARG A 258 3.51 -18.77 14.66
C ARG A 258 5.02 -18.70 14.88
N TYR A 259 5.70 -17.74 14.26
CA TYR A 259 7.15 -17.70 14.19
C TYR A 259 7.76 -16.70 15.16
N ALA A 260 8.87 -17.08 15.80
CA ALA A 260 9.58 -16.22 16.74
C ALA A 260 10.43 -15.14 16.03
N LEU A 261 10.73 -15.35 14.75
CA LEU A 261 11.53 -14.46 13.92
C LEU A 261 11.06 -14.50 12.46
N VAL A 262 10.93 -13.35 11.82
CA VAL A 262 10.66 -13.26 10.38
C VAL A 262 11.87 -12.71 9.66
N GLU A 263 12.38 -13.44 8.68
CA GLU A 263 13.37 -12.95 7.74
C GLU A 263 12.71 -12.74 6.38
N THR A 264 12.86 -11.55 5.78
CA THR A 264 12.06 -11.22 4.59
C THR A 264 12.69 -10.24 3.63
N SER A 265 12.43 -10.46 2.33
CA SER A 265 12.70 -9.51 1.24
C SER A 265 11.43 -8.78 0.75
N ARG A 266 10.31 -8.94 1.45
CA ARG A 266 9.05 -8.22 1.21
C ARG A 266 8.90 -7.11 2.26
N LEU A 267 8.79 -5.86 1.84
CA LEU A 267 8.52 -4.74 2.75
C LEU A 267 7.26 -4.99 3.61
N HIS A 268 6.16 -5.45 3.02
CA HIS A 268 4.97 -5.77 3.79
C HIS A 268 5.06 -7.07 4.60
N GLY A 269 6.00 -7.96 4.27
CA GLY A 269 6.35 -9.06 5.17
C GLY A 269 6.98 -8.51 6.45
N ALA A 270 7.86 -7.51 6.32
CA ALA A 270 8.44 -6.80 7.45
C ALA A 270 7.37 -6.04 8.23
N ILE A 271 6.55 -5.20 7.57
CA ILE A 271 5.48 -4.43 8.24
C ILE A 271 4.48 -5.36 8.94
N LEU A 272 4.04 -6.46 8.33
CA LEU A 272 3.12 -7.41 8.97
C LEU A 272 3.72 -8.01 10.25
N ALA A 273 4.98 -8.46 10.20
CA ALA A 273 5.67 -8.97 11.36
C ALA A 273 5.79 -7.90 12.47
N GLN A 274 6.08 -6.65 12.10
CA GLN A 274 6.13 -5.52 13.02
C GLN A 274 4.78 -5.23 13.69
N LEU A 275 3.69 -5.27 12.93
CA LEU A 275 2.33 -5.10 13.45
C LEU A 275 1.93 -6.17 14.46
N LEU A 276 2.51 -7.37 14.32
CA LEU A 276 2.33 -8.49 15.25
C LEU A 276 3.35 -8.47 16.41
N GLY A 277 4.31 -7.55 16.42
CA GLY A 277 5.41 -7.54 17.40
C GLY A 277 6.35 -8.74 17.24
N VAL A 278 6.52 -9.25 16.02
CA VAL A 278 7.49 -10.29 15.68
C VAL A 278 8.77 -9.63 15.18
N PRO A 279 9.95 -9.94 15.76
CA PRO A 279 11.22 -9.41 15.28
C PRO A 279 11.48 -9.71 13.80
N VAL A 280 12.10 -8.76 13.10
CA VAL A 280 12.35 -8.86 11.64
C VAL A 280 13.83 -8.76 11.29
N VAL A 281 14.29 -9.64 10.40
CA VAL A 281 15.57 -9.54 9.70
C VAL A 281 15.33 -9.18 8.23
N PRO A 282 15.64 -7.96 7.79
CA PRO A 282 15.49 -7.57 6.39
C PRO A 282 16.53 -8.30 5.53
N ARG A 283 16.08 -8.79 4.38
CA ARG A 283 16.90 -9.29 3.27
C ARG A 283 16.66 -8.41 2.08
N ASP A 284 17.46 -7.37 1.96
CA ASP A 284 17.26 -6.44 0.85
C ASP A 284 17.74 -7.01 -0.47
N ASN A 285 17.09 -6.53 -1.54
CA ASN A 285 17.49 -6.75 -2.92
C ASN A 285 18.36 -5.57 -3.41
N TYR A 286 18.72 -5.58 -4.70
CA TYR A 286 19.57 -4.56 -5.36
C TYR A 286 19.08 -3.11 -5.17
N TYR A 287 17.78 -2.90 -4.92
CA TYR A 287 17.18 -1.57 -4.78
C TYR A 287 17.11 -1.07 -3.33
N GLY A 288 17.41 -1.90 -2.34
CA GLY A 288 17.45 -1.48 -0.94
C GLY A 288 16.08 -1.09 -0.35
N LYS A 289 14.95 -1.52 -0.94
CA LYS A 289 13.61 -0.99 -0.62
C LYS A 289 13.26 -1.08 0.86
N ILE A 290 13.64 -2.16 1.55
CA ILE A 290 13.33 -2.33 2.96
C ILE A 290 14.19 -1.39 3.80
N HIS A 291 15.50 -1.30 3.53
CA HIS A 291 16.38 -0.39 4.27
C HIS A 291 16.02 1.09 4.01
N ARG A 292 15.62 1.47 2.79
CA ARG A 292 15.13 2.82 2.48
C ARG A 292 13.95 3.22 3.36
N TYR A 293 12.97 2.32 3.45
CA TYR A 293 11.81 2.52 4.33
C TYR A 293 12.23 2.58 5.81
N MET A 294 13.05 1.64 6.26
CA MET A 294 13.53 1.60 7.64
C MET A 294 14.31 2.87 8.02
N ASN A 295 15.18 3.37 7.14
CA ASN A 295 15.93 4.62 7.33
C ASN A 295 14.99 5.82 7.53
N ALA A 296 13.89 5.88 6.78
CA ALA A 296 12.93 6.99 6.87
C ALA A 296 12.15 7.02 8.19
N TRP A 297 11.95 5.85 8.81
CA TRP A 297 11.03 5.71 9.95
C TRP A 297 11.70 5.23 11.25
N GLN A 298 13.00 4.90 11.21
CA GLN A 298 13.88 4.56 12.34
C GLN A 298 15.37 4.74 11.98
N PRO A 299 15.85 6.00 11.87
CA PRO A 299 17.25 6.24 11.56
C PRO A 299 18.21 5.72 12.66
N GLU A 300 17.79 5.75 13.93
CA GLU A 300 18.63 5.37 15.08
C GLU A 300 18.95 3.87 15.13
N ALA A 301 18.03 3.01 14.67
CA ALA A 301 18.22 1.56 14.65
C ALA A 301 19.29 1.10 13.65
N LEU A 302 19.63 1.94 12.67
CA LEU A 302 20.65 1.67 11.65
C LEU A 302 21.98 2.36 11.96
N ALA A 303 21.96 3.43 12.77
CA ALA A 303 23.14 4.16 13.23
C ALA A 303 23.92 3.47 14.36
N ALA A 304 23.33 2.46 15.02
CA ALA A 304 24.00 1.62 16.02
C ALA A 304 25.00 0.60 15.42
N LYS A 305 25.62 0.94 14.29
CA LYS A 305 26.67 0.17 13.59
C LYS A 305 28.04 0.79 13.80
#